data_AF-A0A8J8SAY2-F1
#
_entry.id   AF-A0A8J8SAY2-F1
#
_cell.length_a   1.000
_cell.length_b   1.000
_cell.length_c   1.000
_cell.angle_alpha   90.00
_cell.angle_beta   90.00
_cell.angle_gamma   90.00
#
_symmetry.space_group_name_H-M   'P 1'
#
loop_
_entity.id
_entity.type
_entity.pdbx_description
1 polymer ?
#
loop_
_entity_poly.entity_id
_entity_poly.type
_entity_poly.pdbx_seq_one_letter_code
_entity_poly.pdbx_strand_id
1 'polypeptide(L)'
;MKKKIQKYRLSIQILCLVLSITSFLINSEVATLVFLGLTIFSGVFYCGWICPFGFIQEIFGRIGSLLGIKKRKMPMLIHKILVSIRYIILGLVLIIAWDSIFNILAFDPRANFLRLLSLNMITIGAIAVISFFLIVSLFYERPFCNYFCYQGARYGLFSILRPLTIKRNESICVNCKKCDNICPMNIEVSKCGNLRSPQCINCFKCITDCSVEGALSYGKMVMTKNEKKKYIGTLTATVSILILAFIVHSVFIEPKSQETEANKQIETQTVPSNSDESKVITEEDTKNLGDAAGIADGVYTGKGEGYKGTIVVQITVKSEQIIVVEVLEQKDDKKWFNRAYSVIPDKIIESQSTEVDAVSGASFSSKGIIEGVKDALNNAHKNN
;
A
#
# COMPACT_ATOMS: atom_id res chain seq x y z
N MET A 1 17.06 35.02 4.42
CA MET A 1 15.88 34.11 4.37
C MET A 1 16.15 32.74 3.70
N LYS A 2 16.86 32.66 2.57
CA LYS A 2 16.99 31.42 1.77
C LYS A 2 17.54 30.18 2.50
N LYS A 3 18.59 30.33 3.32
CA LYS A 3 19.16 29.21 4.10
C LYS A 3 18.19 28.63 5.16
N LYS A 4 17.18 29.39 5.60
CA LYS A 4 16.18 28.91 6.57
C LYS A 4 15.28 27.83 5.97
N ILE A 5 14.97 27.91 4.67
CA ILE A 5 14.11 26.94 3.97
C ILE A 5 14.71 25.53 4.03
N GLN A 6 16.02 25.39 3.79
CA GLN A 6 16.67 24.07 3.88
C GLN A 6 16.71 23.54 5.32
N LYS A 7 16.81 24.43 6.32
CA LYS A 7 16.71 24.03 7.74
C LYS A 7 15.30 23.51 8.06
N TYR A 8 14.24 24.23 7.67
CA TYR A 8 12.87 23.76 7.86
C TYR A 8 12.61 22.44 7.14
N ARG A 9 13.10 22.29 5.90
CA ARG A 9 13.02 21.04 5.16
C ARG A 9 13.67 19.89 5.93
N LEU A 10 14.86 20.11 6.46
CA LEU A 10 15.58 19.11 7.26
C LEU A 10 14.82 18.77 8.54
N SER A 11 14.29 19.76 9.26
CA SER A 11 13.48 19.55 10.46
C SER A 11 12.22 18.72 10.18
N ILE A 12 11.50 19.03 9.09
CA ILE A 12 10.33 18.26 8.66
C ILE A 12 10.70 16.82 8.31
N GLN A 13 11.80 16.62 7.57
CA GLN A 13 12.28 15.28 7.23
C GLN A 13 12.63 14.44 8.46
N ILE A 14 13.29 15.03 9.46
CA ILE A 14 13.62 14.36 10.72
C ILE A 14 12.33 14.02 11.48
N LEU A 15 11.41 14.96 11.59
CA LEU A 15 10.12 14.73 12.25
C LEU A 15 9.34 13.59 11.57
N CYS A 16 9.24 13.59 10.23
CA CYS A 16 8.57 12.52 9.49
C CYS A 16 9.27 11.18 9.62
N LEU A 17 10.62 11.15 9.69
CA LEU A 17 11.38 9.92 9.93
C LEU A 17 11.04 9.35 11.32
N VAL A 18 11.01 10.18 12.37
CA VAL A 18 10.65 9.77 13.73
C VAL A 18 9.20 9.29 13.80
N LEU A 19 8.26 10.02 13.18
CA LEU A 19 6.84 9.63 13.12
C LEU A 19 6.60 8.34 12.32
N SER A 20 7.50 7.99 11.40
CA SER A 20 7.43 6.72 10.67
C SER A 20 7.82 5.54 11.56
N ILE A 21 8.65 5.75 12.59
CA ILE A 21 9.03 4.71 13.56
C ILE A 21 7.84 4.37 14.46
N THR A 22 7.01 5.36 14.82
CA THR A 22 5.83 5.16 15.67
C THR A 22 4.61 4.62 14.90
N SER A 23 4.78 4.22 13.64
CA SER A 23 3.72 3.69 12.74
C SER A 23 2.50 4.58 12.51
N PHE A 24 2.50 5.82 13.03
CA PHE A 24 1.36 6.74 13.01
C PHE A 24 1.01 7.25 11.60
N LEU A 25 2.00 7.41 10.72
CA LEU A 25 1.80 7.97 9.37
C LEU A 25 1.46 6.93 8.29
N ILE A 26 1.52 5.63 8.60
CA ILE A 26 1.63 4.58 7.58
C ILE A 26 0.28 3.90 7.29
N ASN A 27 -0.68 3.97 8.22
CA ASN A 27 -1.90 3.15 8.17
C ASN A 27 -3.17 3.88 7.70
N SER A 28 -3.11 5.13 7.24
CA SER A 28 -4.30 5.82 6.74
C SER A 28 -4.28 5.96 5.22
N GLU A 29 -5.27 5.36 4.55
CA GLU A 29 -5.58 5.65 3.15
C GLU A 29 -5.77 7.17 2.93
N VAL A 30 -6.27 7.84 3.97
CA VAL A 30 -6.40 9.29 4.08
C VAL A 30 -5.07 10.01 3.84
N ALA A 31 -3.95 9.56 4.43
CA ALA A 31 -2.65 10.20 4.20
C ALA A 31 -2.21 10.12 2.74
N THR A 32 -2.49 9.00 2.07
CA THR A 32 -2.15 8.82 0.65
C THR A 32 -2.96 9.77 -0.25
N LEU A 33 -4.26 9.93 0.03
CA LEU A 33 -5.13 10.88 -0.69
C LEU A 33 -4.69 12.33 -0.47
N VAL A 34 -4.37 12.69 0.78
CA VAL A 34 -3.87 14.03 1.12
C VAL A 34 -2.55 14.33 0.39
N PHE A 35 -1.60 13.39 0.37
CA PHE A 35 -0.34 13.58 -0.35
C PHE A 35 -0.52 13.64 -1.86
N LEU A 36 -1.48 12.89 -2.42
CA LEU A 36 -1.81 12.98 -3.84
C LEU A 36 -2.41 14.35 -4.19
N GLY A 37 -3.35 14.84 -3.38
CA GLY A 37 -3.93 16.18 -3.53
C GLY A 37 -2.86 17.26 -3.46
N LEU A 38 -2.01 17.23 -2.43
CA LEU A 38 -0.88 18.16 -2.30
C LEU A 38 0.05 18.09 -3.53
N THR A 39 0.24 16.89 -4.10
CA THR A 39 1.10 16.70 -5.26
C THR A 39 0.57 17.37 -6.52
N ILE A 40 -0.75 17.35 -6.72
CA ILE A 40 -1.39 18.01 -7.86
C ILE A 40 -1.20 19.52 -7.79
N PHE A 41 -1.29 20.13 -6.61
CA PHE A 41 -1.14 21.58 -6.46
C PHE A 41 0.32 22.05 -6.43
N SER A 42 1.18 21.33 -5.72
CA SER A 42 2.53 21.78 -5.36
C SER A 42 3.64 20.98 -6.04
N GLY A 43 3.31 20.02 -6.90
CA GLY A 43 4.27 19.10 -7.53
C GLY A 43 4.72 17.98 -6.60
N VAL A 44 5.82 17.28 -6.91
CA VAL A 44 6.25 16.06 -6.18
C VAL A 44 6.87 16.38 -4.80
N PHE A 45 6.11 17.04 -3.93
CA PHE A 45 6.57 17.58 -2.65
C PHE A 45 6.87 16.47 -1.63
N TYR A 46 6.06 15.40 -1.61
CA TYR A 46 6.23 14.25 -0.72
C TYR A 46 7.64 13.66 -0.81
N CYS A 47 8.15 13.40 -2.02
CA CYS A 47 9.49 12.82 -2.22
C CYS A 47 10.63 13.74 -1.76
N GLY A 48 10.40 15.06 -1.75
CA GLY A 48 11.38 16.06 -1.34
C GLY A 48 11.42 16.36 0.15
N TRP A 49 10.27 16.28 0.83
CA TRP A 49 10.08 16.80 2.18
C TRP A 49 9.67 15.77 3.22
N ILE A 50 8.97 14.70 2.81
CA ILE A 50 8.30 13.78 3.73
C ILE A 50 8.92 12.39 3.66
N CYS A 51 9.26 11.90 2.47
CA CYS A 51 9.71 10.53 2.24
C CYS A 51 10.95 10.16 3.08
N PRO A 52 10.83 9.19 4.03
CA PRO A 52 11.94 8.76 4.88
C PRO A 52 13.10 8.15 4.08
N PHE A 53 12.78 7.31 3.09
CA PHE A 53 13.81 6.67 2.26
C PHE A 53 14.56 7.67 1.35
N GLY A 54 13.88 8.74 0.91
CA GLY A 54 14.55 9.82 0.18
C GLY A 54 15.48 10.62 1.10
N PHE A 55 15.09 10.82 2.36
CA PHE A 55 15.90 11.52 3.36
C PHE A 55 17.16 10.75 3.73
N ILE A 56 17.06 9.44 3.99
CA ILE A 56 18.24 8.62 4.33
C ILE A 56 19.27 8.58 3.18
N GLN A 57 18.85 8.51 1.91
CA GLN A 57 19.77 8.63 0.78
C GLN A 57 20.48 10.00 0.74
N GLU A 58 19.81 11.07 1.17
CA GLU A 58 20.44 12.39 1.28
C GLU A 58 21.45 12.45 2.44
N ILE A 59 21.18 11.78 3.56
CA ILE A 59 22.14 11.62 4.67
C ILE A 59 23.37 10.88 4.19
N PHE A 60 23.22 9.73 3.52
CA PHE A 60 24.35 8.99 2.95
C PHE A 60 25.15 9.84 1.96
N GLY A 61 24.47 10.62 1.12
CA GLY A 61 25.16 11.58 0.27
C GLY A 61 25.96 12.64 1.04
N ARG A 62 25.50 13.09 2.22
CA ARG A 62 26.26 14.01 3.08
C ARG A 62 27.44 13.32 3.76
N ILE A 63 27.25 12.08 4.21
CA ILE A 63 28.32 11.24 4.77
C ILE A 63 29.42 11.02 3.72
N GLY A 64 29.07 10.70 2.47
CA GLY A 64 30.03 10.58 1.37
C GLY A 64 30.86 11.86 1.18
N SER A 65 30.24 13.04 1.21
CA SER A 65 30.98 14.30 1.14
C SER A 65 31.85 14.58 2.36
N LEU A 66 31.45 14.12 3.55
CA LEU A 66 32.26 14.23 4.78
C LEU A 66 33.48 13.31 4.73
N LEU A 67 33.35 12.14 4.10
CA LEU A 67 34.43 11.19 3.81
C LEU A 67 35.32 11.63 2.62
N GLY A 68 35.14 12.85 2.10
CA GLY A 68 35.95 13.39 0.99
C GLY A 68 35.58 12.85 -0.40
N ILE A 69 34.49 12.07 -0.54
CA ILE A 69 34.05 11.55 -1.83
C ILE A 69 33.41 12.68 -2.65
N LYS A 70 34.03 13.01 -3.79
CA LYS A 70 33.47 13.98 -4.75
C LYS A 70 32.25 13.38 -5.44
N LYS A 71 31.08 13.99 -5.24
CA LYS A 71 29.83 13.57 -5.88
C LYS A 71 29.90 13.74 -7.39
N ARG A 72 29.40 12.74 -8.13
CA ARG A 72 29.36 12.76 -9.59
C ARG A 72 27.92 12.92 -10.09
N LYS A 73 27.75 13.69 -11.15
CA LYS A 73 26.50 13.78 -11.91
C LYS A 73 26.47 12.66 -12.95
N MET A 74 25.31 12.08 -13.20
CA MET A 74 25.17 11.14 -14.31
C MET A 74 25.22 11.92 -15.65
N PRO A 75 26.02 11.48 -16.63
CA PRO A 75 26.01 12.06 -17.97
C PRO A 75 24.60 12.08 -18.57
N MET A 76 24.27 13.13 -19.30
CA MET A 76 22.88 13.38 -19.76
C MET A 76 22.30 12.26 -20.63
N LEU A 77 23.13 11.59 -21.43
CA LEU A 77 22.69 10.47 -22.27
C LEU A 77 22.20 9.29 -21.41
N ILE A 78 23.04 8.88 -20.45
CA ILE A 78 22.73 7.79 -19.51
C ILE A 78 21.57 8.18 -18.59
N HIS A 79 21.55 9.44 -18.13
CA HIS A 79 20.47 9.96 -17.31
C HIS A 79 19.12 9.79 -18.01
N LYS A 80 18.97 10.20 -19.28
CA LYS A 80 17.71 10.06 -20.01
C LYS A 80 17.24 8.60 -20.10
N ILE A 81 18.16 7.67 -20.37
CA ILE A 81 17.85 6.22 -20.45
C ILE A 81 17.41 5.68 -19.09
N LEU A 82 18.20 5.93 -18.04
CA LEU A 82 17.91 5.44 -16.69
C LEU A 82 16.60 6.01 -16.14
N VAL A 83 16.20 7.22 -16.55
CA VAL A 83 14.94 7.84 -16.13
C VAL A 83 13.74 7.13 -16.75
N SER A 84 13.88 6.53 -17.93
CA SER A 84 12.83 5.72 -18.54
C SER A 84 12.56 4.45 -17.72
N ILE A 85 13.57 3.90 -17.03
CA ILE A 85 13.45 2.66 -16.24
C ILE A 85 12.34 2.76 -15.18
N ARG A 86 12.27 3.85 -14.39
CA ARG A 86 11.18 4.00 -13.41
C ARG A 86 9.78 4.02 -14.02
N TYR A 87 9.63 4.45 -15.28
CA TYR A 87 8.35 4.42 -15.99
C TYR A 87 8.05 3.04 -16.56
N ILE A 88 9.09 2.31 -17.00
CA ILE A 88 8.97 0.89 -17.38
C ILE A 88 8.53 0.07 -16.17
N ILE A 89 9.17 0.26 -15.00
CA ILE A 89 8.77 -0.39 -13.75
C ILE A 89 7.32 -0.03 -13.40
N LEU A 90 6.93 1.25 -13.50
CA LEU A 90 5.54 1.65 -13.28
C LEU A 90 4.57 0.94 -14.23
N GLY A 91 4.89 0.85 -15.53
CA GLY A 91 4.08 0.14 -16.51
C GLY A 91 3.95 -1.36 -16.21
N LEU A 92 5.06 -2.02 -15.87
CA LEU A 92 5.07 -3.42 -15.46
C LEU A 92 4.22 -3.66 -14.21
N VAL A 93 4.32 -2.79 -13.20
CA VAL A 93 3.51 -2.84 -11.98
C VAL A 93 2.01 -2.66 -12.28
N LEU A 94 1.64 -1.90 -13.32
CA LEU A 94 0.25 -1.73 -13.73
C LEU A 94 -0.30 -2.91 -14.55
N ILE A 95 0.56 -3.62 -15.30
CA ILE A 95 0.16 -4.74 -16.17
C ILE A 95 0.08 -6.05 -15.38
N ILE A 96 1.06 -6.29 -14.51
CA ILE A 96 1.15 -7.52 -13.74
C ILE A 96 0.09 -7.47 -12.63
N ALA A 97 -0.95 -8.30 -12.76
CA ALA A 97 -2.07 -8.39 -11.82
C ALA A 97 -1.60 -8.52 -10.34
N TRP A 98 -2.45 -8.03 -9.42
CA TRP A 98 -2.18 -7.84 -7.99
C TRP A 98 -1.43 -8.99 -7.28
N ASP A 99 -1.58 -10.25 -7.68
CA ASP A 99 -0.93 -11.40 -7.04
C ASP A 99 0.61 -11.43 -7.22
N SER A 100 1.16 -10.91 -8.32
CA SER A 100 2.62 -10.84 -8.54
C SER A 100 3.24 -9.51 -8.09
N ILE A 101 2.41 -8.54 -7.70
CA ILE A 101 2.84 -7.24 -7.18
C ILE A 101 3.57 -7.40 -5.84
N PHE A 102 3.17 -8.39 -5.01
CA PHE A 102 3.81 -8.68 -3.72
C PHE A 102 5.28 -9.07 -3.86
N ASN A 103 5.65 -9.80 -4.92
CA ASN A 103 7.04 -10.18 -5.18
C ASN A 103 7.87 -8.98 -5.66
N ILE A 104 7.29 -8.05 -6.43
CA ILE A 104 7.97 -6.82 -6.85
C ILE A 104 8.13 -5.84 -5.67
N LEU A 105 7.10 -5.71 -4.82
CA LEU A 105 7.16 -4.93 -3.59
C LEU A 105 8.14 -5.51 -2.57
N ALA A 106 8.39 -6.83 -2.57
CA ALA A 106 9.43 -7.45 -1.75
C ALA A 106 10.84 -6.92 -2.10
N PHE A 107 11.06 -6.44 -3.32
CA PHE A 107 12.31 -5.79 -3.73
C PHE A 107 12.23 -4.25 -3.78
N ASP A 108 11.10 -3.62 -3.43
CA ASP A 108 11.03 -2.15 -3.32
C ASP A 108 11.79 -1.70 -2.05
N PRO A 109 13.00 -1.10 -2.18
CA PRO A 109 13.77 -0.70 -1.01
C PRO A 109 13.06 0.40 -0.21
N ARG A 110 12.19 1.21 -0.81
CA ARG A 110 11.43 2.23 -0.08
C ARG A 110 10.39 1.59 0.84
N ALA A 111 9.64 0.60 0.33
CA ALA A 111 8.62 -0.09 1.13
C ALA A 111 9.26 -0.95 2.23
N ASN A 112 10.32 -1.69 1.89
CA ASN A 112 11.06 -2.49 2.87
C ASN A 112 11.79 -1.63 3.91
N PHE A 113 12.31 -0.46 3.53
CA PHE A 113 12.89 0.47 4.49
C PHE A 113 11.86 0.97 5.50
N LEU A 114 10.63 1.24 5.05
CA LEU A 114 9.55 1.65 5.95
C LEU A 114 9.15 0.51 6.90
N ARG A 115 9.06 -0.73 6.38
CA ARG A 115 8.83 -1.92 7.22
C ARG A 115 9.95 -2.14 8.25
N LEU A 116 11.21 -1.91 7.85
CA LEU A 116 12.37 -1.96 8.73
C LEU A 116 12.28 -0.93 9.86
N LEU A 117 11.86 0.30 9.57
CA LEU A 117 11.66 1.34 10.57
C LEU A 117 10.54 0.98 11.58
N SER A 118 9.51 0.28 11.12
CA SER A 118 8.41 -0.22 11.98
C SER A 118 8.75 -1.54 12.69
N LEU A 119 10.02 -1.94 12.76
CA LEU A 119 10.51 -3.17 13.42
C LEU A 119 9.88 -4.47 12.89
N ASN A 120 9.37 -4.47 11.65
CA ASN A 120 8.85 -5.66 11.01
C ASN A 120 9.95 -6.50 10.38
N MET A 121 9.75 -7.82 10.35
CA MET A 121 10.67 -8.75 9.68
C MET A 121 10.75 -8.45 8.17
N ILE A 122 11.97 -8.36 7.67
CA ILE A 122 12.31 -8.18 6.24
C ILE A 122 13.28 -9.28 5.80
N THR A 123 13.26 -9.61 4.51
CA THR A 123 14.14 -10.64 3.95
C THR A 123 15.58 -10.14 3.81
N ILE A 124 16.55 -11.07 3.83
CA ILE A 124 17.97 -10.77 3.60
C ILE A 124 18.17 -10.09 2.24
N GLY A 125 17.43 -10.52 1.22
CA GLY A 125 17.44 -9.91 -0.11
C GLY A 125 17.02 -8.43 -0.08
N ALA A 126 15.98 -8.07 0.68
CA ALA A 126 15.55 -6.68 0.82
C ALA A 126 16.61 -5.81 1.50
N ILE A 127 17.29 -6.33 2.53
CA ILE A 127 18.41 -5.64 3.20
C ILE A 127 19.53 -5.39 2.20
N ALA A 128 19.90 -6.40 1.40
CA ALA A 128 20.96 -6.27 0.40
C ALA A 128 20.65 -5.16 -0.62
N VAL A 129 19.41 -5.09 -1.13
CA VAL A 129 18.99 -4.04 -2.08
C VAL A 129 18.99 -2.65 -1.45
N ILE A 130 18.49 -2.50 -0.21
CA ILE A 130 18.54 -1.23 0.52
C ILE A 130 20.00 -0.79 0.68
N SER A 131 20.85 -1.66 1.21
CA SER A 131 22.27 -1.38 1.43
C SER A 131 22.98 -0.99 0.13
N PHE A 132 22.71 -1.70 -0.96
CA PHE A 132 23.25 -1.37 -2.29
C PHE A 132 22.92 0.08 -2.68
N PHE A 133 21.65 0.50 -2.63
CA PHE A 133 21.28 1.86 -3.00
C PHE A 133 21.82 2.92 -2.04
N LEU A 134 21.96 2.61 -0.75
CA LEU A 134 22.56 3.52 0.24
C LEU A 134 24.06 3.70 -0.01
N ILE A 135 24.80 2.64 -0.34
CA ILE A 135 26.21 2.70 -0.71
C ILE A 135 26.40 3.52 -1.98
N VAL A 136 25.59 3.26 -3.02
CA VAL A 136 25.62 4.06 -4.26
C VAL A 136 25.28 5.53 -3.99
N SER A 137 24.46 5.81 -2.98
CA SER A 137 24.11 7.18 -2.56
C SER A 137 25.30 7.99 -2.01
N LEU A 138 26.41 7.33 -1.65
CA LEU A 138 27.65 8.02 -1.29
C LEU A 138 28.26 8.76 -2.49
N PHE A 139 28.11 8.21 -3.71
CA PHE A 139 28.70 8.75 -4.95
C PHE A 139 27.72 9.60 -5.76
N TYR A 140 26.44 9.21 -5.78
CA TYR A 140 25.37 9.84 -6.55
C TYR A 140 24.24 10.31 -5.64
N GLU A 141 23.66 11.48 -5.88
CA GLU A 141 22.52 11.92 -5.06
C GLU A 141 21.24 11.13 -5.43
N ARG A 142 20.63 10.46 -4.44
CA ARG A 142 19.32 9.80 -4.54
C ARG A 142 19.17 8.86 -5.76
N PRO A 143 20.06 7.86 -5.96
CA PRO A 143 20.06 6.99 -7.13
C PRO A 143 18.75 6.22 -7.31
N PHE A 144 18.17 5.68 -6.23
CA PHE A 144 16.91 4.96 -6.30
C PHE A 144 15.75 5.88 -6.70
N CYS A 145 15.64 7.05 -6.07
CA CYS A 145 14.56 8.01 -6.35
C CYS A 145 14.65 8.59 -7.77
N ASN A 146 15.85 8.73 -8.33
CA ASN A 146 16.05 9.22 -9.69
C ASN A 146 15.59 8.23 -10.75
N TYR A 147 15.89 6.93 -10.58
CA TYR A 147 15.86 5.97 -11.69
C TYR A 147 14.96 4.75 -11.50
N PHE A 148 14.64 4.36 -10.26
CA PHE A 148 13.92 3.10 -9.97
C PHE A 148 12.61 3.28 -9.20
N CYS A 149 12.42 4.42 -8.52
CA CYS A 149 11.24 4.66 -7.70
C CYS A 149 9.97 4.84 -8.53
N TYR A 150 9.18 3.77 -8.66
CA TYR A 150 7.90 3.79 -9.38
C TYR A 150 6.86 4.71 -8.72
N GLN A 151 6.84 4.81 -7.39
CA GLN A 151 5.96 5.77 -6.69
C GLN A 151 6.32 7.22 -7.04
N GLY A 152 7.61 7.51 -7.14
CA GLY A 152 8.09 8.82 -7.63
C GLY A 152 7.68 9.08 -9.08
N ALA A 153 7.68 8.05 -9.93
CA ALA A 153 7.17 8.15 -11.31
C ALA A 153 5.66 8.40 -11.34
N ARG A 154 4.88 7.70 -10.50
CA ARG A 154 3.42 7.89 -10.33
C ARG A 154 3.10 9.32 -9.93
N TYR A 155 3.67 9.82 -8.83
CA TYR A 155 3.48 11.20 -8.40
C TYR A 155 4.00 12.20 -9.44
N GLY A 156 5.09 11.88 -10.13
CA GLY A 156 5.63 12.69 -11.22
C GLY A 156 4.64 12.89 -12.37
N LEU A 157 3.92 11.84 -12.77
CA LEU A 157 2.92 11.89 -13.83
C LEU A 157 1.75 12.82 -13.47
N PHE A 158 1.21 12.68 -12.25
CA PHE A 158 0.17 13.58 -11.74
C PHE A 158 0.66 15.02 -11.56
N SER A 159 1.93 15.20 -11.22
CA SER A 159 2.52 16.53 -11.00
C SER A 159 2.69 17.38 -12.27
N ILE A 160 2.43 16.83 -13.46
CA ILE A 160 2.50 17.58 -14.73
C ILE A 160 1.44 18.69 -14.72
N LEU A 161 0.30 18.47 -14.08
CA LEU A 161 -0.84 19.38 -14.01
C LEU A 161 -0.72 20.45 -12.91
N ARG A 162 0.48 20.64 -12.33
CA ARG A 162 0.65 21.59 -11.22
C ARG A 162 0.63 23.05 -11.68
N PRO A 163 -0.13 23.94 -11.00
CA PRO A 163 -0.11 25.37 -11.27
C PRO A 163 1.10 26.09 -10.65
N LEU A 164 1.64 25.55 -9.54
CA LEU A 164 2.78 26.12 -8.83
C LEU A 164 4.07 25.44 -9.26
N THR A 165 5.06 26.25 -9.64
CA THR A 165 6.36 25.74 -10.10
C THR A 165 7.48 26.70 -9.76
N ILE A 166 8.71 26.20 -9.85
CA ILE A 166 9.91 27.05 -9.88
C ILE A 166 9.97 27.73 -11.24
N LYS A 167 10.21 29.03 -11.23
CA LYS A 167 10.27 29.92 -12.38
C LYS A 167 11.64 30.55 -12.46
N ARG A 168 12.20 30.59 -13.67
CA ARG A 168 13.44 31.28 -14.00
C ARG A 168 13.11 32.63 -14.64
N ASN A 169 13.70 33.68 -14.10
CA ASN A 169 13.67 34.99 -14.75
C ASN A 169 14.90 35.14 -15.63
N GLU A 170 14.70 35.10 -16.95
CA GLU A 170 15.79 35.13 -17.92
C GLU A 170 16.53 36.46 -17.94
N SER A 171 15.85 37.59 -17.67
CA SER A 171 16.50 38.91 -17.68
C SER A 171 17.49 39.11 -16.53
N ILE A 172 17.27 38.40 -15.42
CA ILE A 172 18.13 38.46 -14.22
C ILE A 172 19.18 37.33 -14.25
N CYS A 173 18.91 36.24 -14.95
CA CYS A 173 19.74 35.04 -14.88
C CYS A 173 21.03 35.16 -15.71
N VAL A 174 22.19 35.11 -15.06
CA VAL A 174 23.52 35.11 -15.69
C VAL A 174 23.97 33.75 -16.28
N ASN A 175 23.05 32.79 -16.39
CA ASN A 175 23.29 31.46 -16.99
C ASN A 175 24.52 30.67 -16.46
N CYS A 176 24.88 30.82 -15.18
CA CYS A 176 26.05 30.17 -14.58
C CYS A 176 25.93 28.65 -14.33
N LYS A 177 24.77 28.03 -14.62
CA LYS A 177 24.47 26.59 -14.45
C LYS A 177 24.67 26.00 -13.04
N LYS A 178 24.88 26.84 -12.02
CA LYS A 178 24.99 26.38 -10.61
C LYS A 178 23.73 25.64 -10.14
N CYS A 179 22.55 26.05 -10.61
CA CYS A 179 21.28 25.39 -10.33
C CYS A 179 21.22 23.94 -10.87
N ASP A 180 21.86 23.67 -12.01
CA ASP A 180 21.94 22.32 -12.58
C ASP A 180 22.84 21.45 -11.70
N ASN A 181 24.00 21.98 -11.31
CA ASN A 181 24.98 21.27 -10.50
C ASN A 181 24.48 20.93 -9.09
N ILE A 182 23.68 21.79 -8.47
CA ILE A 182 23.14 21.52 -7.13
C ILE A 182 21.87 20.64 -7.13
N CYS A 183 21.25 20.41 -8.29
CA CYS A 183 20.00 19.66 -8.36
C CYS A 183 20.20 18.18 -8.01
N PRO A 184 19.56 17.66 -6.93
CA PRO A 184 19.70 16.25 -6.51
C PRO A 184 19.09 15.28 -7.51
N MET A 185 18.18 15.77 -8.36
CA MET A 185 17.47 14.97 -9.36
C MET A 185 18.11 15.05 -10.76
N ASN A 186 19.31 15.63 -10.86
CA ASN A 186 20.05 15.80 -12.11
C ASN A 186 19.29 16.51 -13.25
N ILE A 187 18.41 17.47 -12.90
CA ILE A 187 17.60 18.24 -13.85
C ILE A 187 18.39 19.46 -14.33
N GLU A 188 18.34 19.74 -15.64
CA GLU A 188 18.85 20.98 -16.25
C GLU A 188 17.89 22.15 -16.00
N VAL A 189 17.93 22.72 -14.79
CA VAL A 189 17.12 23.87 -14.36
C VAL A 189 17.43 25.14 -15.17
N SER A 190 18.68 25.33 -15.60
CA SER A 190 19.13 26.49 -16.37
C SER A 190 18.44 26.63 -17.72
N LYS A 191 17.96 25.53 -18.31
CA LYS A 191 17.28 25.53 -19.61
C LYS A 191 15.77 25.73 -19.51
N CYS A 192 15.21 25.70 -18.30
CA CYS A 192 13.77 25.80 -18.10
C CYS A 192 13.35 27.25 -17.77
N GLY A 193 12.37 27.80 -18.49
CA GLY A 193 11.62 28.98 -18.04
C GLY A 193 10.74 28.62 -16.85
N ASN A 194 9.72 27.78 -17.09
CA ASN A 194 8.94 27.12 -16.04
C ASN A 194 9.47 25.69 -15.80
N LEU A 195 9.88 25.34 -14.57
CA LEU A 195 10.44 24.02 -14.23
C LEU A 195 9.37 22.93 -14.17
N ARG A 196 8.94 22.42 -15.33
CA ARG A 196 7.88 21.40 -15.46
C ARG A 196 8.35 19.95 -15.47
N SER A 197 9.61 19.68 -15.11
CA SER A 197 10.08 18.30 -15.03
C SER A 197 9.25 17.49 -14.02
N PRO A 198 8.75 16.29 -14.39
CA PRO A 198 8.03 15.38 -13.49
C PRO A 198 8.95 14.76 -12.42
N GLN A 199 10.26 15.01 -12.50
CA GLN A 199 11.23 14.61 -11.48
C GLN A 199 11.43 15.65 -10.39
N CYS A 200 10.97 16.89 -10.60
CA CYS A 200 11.23 17.95 -9.65
C CYS A 200 10.51 17.68 -8.33
N ILE A 201 11.27 17.36 -7.29
CA ILE A 201 10.78 17.10 -5.93
C ILE A 201 10.55 18.37 -5.10
N ASN A 202 10.63 19.54 -5.71
CA ASN A 202 10.48 20.85 -5.04
C ASN A 202 11.28 21.00 -3.74
N CYS A 203 12.52 20.49 -3.73
CA CYS A 203 13.44 20.61 -2.59
C CYS A 203 14.02 22.03 -2.41
N PHE A 204 13.82 22.92 -3.39
CA PHE A 204 14.30 24.31 -3.43
C PHE A 204 15.82 24.54 -3.31
N LYS A 205 16.67 23.51 -3.38
CA LYS A 205 18.14 23.67 -3.38
C LYS A 205 18.63 24.64 -4.47
N CYS A 206 18.04 24.57 -5.67
CA CYS A 206 18.38 25.46 -6.77
C CYS A 206 18.06 26.94 -6.49
N ILE A 207 17.00 27.24 -5.72
CA ILE A 207 16.64 28.60 -5.32
C ILE A 207 17.57 29.10 -4.22
N THR A 208 17.89 28.24 -3.25
CA THR A 208 18.69 28.65 -2.09
C THR A 208 20.15 28.90 -2.41
N ASP A 209 20.70 28.15 -3.37
CA ASP A 209 22.12 28.20 -3.71
C ASP A 209 22.39 29.06 -4.95
N CYS A 210 21.34 29.63 -5.55
CA CYS A 210 21.46 30.57 -6.66
C CYS A 210 22.23 31.81 -6.21
N SER A 211 23.31 32.12 -6.93
CA SER A 211 24.16 33.29 -6.65
C SER A 211 23.49 34.62 -6.98
N VAL A 212 22.44 34.61 -7.81
CA VAL A 212 21.72 35.83 -8.23
C VAL A 212 20.35 35.85 -7.57
N GLU A 213 20.05 36.93 -6.85
CA GLU A 213 18.76 37.08 -6.18
C GLU A 213 17.63 37.32 -7.19
N GLY A 214 16.47 36.70 -6.98
CA GLY A 214 15.31 36.85 -7.88
C GLY A 214 15.40 36.06 -9.20
N ALA A 215 16.57 35.53 -9.57
CA ALA A 215 16.72 34.73 -10.80
C ALA A 215 15.88 33.44 -10.80
N LEU A 216 15.67 32.84 -9.62
CA LEU A 216 14.79 31.69 -9.42
C LEU A 216 13.79 31.98 -8.30
N SER A 217 12.51 31.73 -8.55
CA SER A 217 11.42 31.93 -7.58
C SER A 217 10.39 30.80 -7.66
N TYR A 218 9.65 30.56 -6.58
CA TYR A 218 8.54 29.61 -6.57
C TYR A 218 7.20 30.36 -6.61
N GLY A 219 6.29 29.95 -7.49
CA GLY A 219 4.94 30.54 -7.55
C GLY A 219 4.12 30.05 -8.74
N LYS A 220 3.01 30.74 -9.03
CA LYS A 220 2.13 30.42 -10.16
C LYS A 220 2.88 30.48 -11.48
N MET A 221 2.80 29.44 -12.30
CA MET A 221 3.38 29.40 -13.64
C MET A 221 3.07 30.65 -14.46
N VAL A 222 4.07 31.16 -15.19
CA VAL A 222 3.87 32.25 -16.16
C VAL A 222 3.37 31.63 -17.45
N MET A 223 2.20 32.06 -17.91
CA MET A 223 1.57 31.57 -19.13
C MET A 223 0.93 32.71 -19.91
N THR A 224 0.96 32.58 -21.24
CA THR A 224 0.14 33.38 -22.14
C THR A 224 -1.35 33.01 -22.02
N LYS A 225 -2.25 33.86 -22.54
CA LYS A 225 -3.70 33.60 -22.52
C LYS A 225 -4.06 32.27 -23.22
N ASN A 226 -3.42 31.97 -24.36
CA ASN A 226 -3.66 30.74 -25.11
C ASN A 226 -3.17 29.49 -24.37
N GLU A 227 -1.96 29.55 -23.77
CA GLU A 227 -1.44 28.46 -22.95
C GLU A 227 -2.32 28.20 -21.73
N LYS A 228 -2.85 29.25 -21.11
CA LYS A 228 -3.79 29.14 -19.99
C LYS A 228 -5.07 28.42 -20.40
N LYS A 229 -5.65 28.74 -21.56
CA LYS A 229 -6.85 28.06 -22.08
C LYS A 229 -6.58 26.58 -22.35
N LYS A 230 -5.46 26.25 -23.00
CA LYS A 230 -5.04 24.87 -23.28
C LYS A 230 -4.78 24.08 -21.99
N TYR A 231 -4.14 24.71 -21.02
CA TYR A 231 -3.88 24.13 -19.70
C TYR A 231 -5.17 23.81 -18.95
N ILE A 232 -6.12 24.76 -18.90
CA ILE A 232 -7.43 24.53 -18.25
C ILE A 232 -8.17 23.38 -18.94
N GLY A 233 -8.21 23.34 -20.28
CA GLY A 233 -8.85 22.25 -21.01
C GLY A 233 -8.20 20.88 -20.77
N THR A 234 -6.86 20.83 -20.67
CA THR A 234 -6.15 19.59 -20.33
C THR A 234 -6.46 19.16 -18.90
N LEU A 235 -6.47 20.11 -17.96
CA LEU A 235 -6.75 19.87 -16.55
C LEU A 235 -8.17 19.32 -16.37
N THR A 236 -9.19 19.95 -16.97
CA THR A 236 -10.57 19.49 -16.87
C THR A 236 -10.73 18.09 -17.44
N ALA A 237 -10.15 17.80 -18.62
CA ALA A 237 -10.20 16.47 -19.22
C ALA A 237 -9.55 15.40 -18.31
N THR A 238 -8.36 15.67 -17.76
CA THR A 238 -7.69 14.72 -16.85
C THR A 238 -8.45 14.50 -15.55
N VAL A 239 -9.05 15.54 -14.97
CA VAL A 239 -9.85 15.42 -13.75
C VAL A 239 -11.13 14.64 -14.03
N SER A 240 -11.81 14.88 -15.16
CA SER A 240 -12.97 14.11 -15.58
C SER A 240 -12.64 12.64 -15.78
N ILE A 241 -11.50 12.30 -16.41
CA ILE A 241 -11.05 10.91 -16.59
C ILE A 241 -10.76 10.25 -15.23
N LEU A 242 -10.11 10.96 -14.29
CA LEU A 242 -9.82 10.41 -12.97
C LEU A 242 -11.09 10.19 -12.14
N ILE A 243 -12.06 11.11 -12.22
CA ILE A 243 -13.37 10.96 -11.58
C ILE A 243 -14.11 9.77 -12.20
N LEU A 244 -14.12 9.64 -13.52
CA LEU A 244 -14.79 8.54 -14.20
C LEU A 244 -14.12 7.20 -13.90
N ALA A 245 -12.78 7.14 -13.83
CA ALA A 245 -12.04 5.96 -13.39
C ALA A 245 -12.33 5.61 -11.93
N PHE A 246 -12.48 6.60 -11.04
CA PHE A 246 -12.86 6.38 -9.64
C PHE A 246 -14.30 5.87 -9.53
N ILE A 247 -15.25 6.44 -10.29
CA ILE A 247 -16.63 5.99 -10.35
C ILE A 247 -16.69 4.55 -10.87
N VAL A 248 -16.01 4.26 -11.98
CA VAL A 248 -15.90 2.90 -12.53
C VAL A 248 -15.28 1.95 -11.51
N HIS A 249 -14.22 2.36 -10.81
CA HIS A 249 -13.64 1.55 -9.74
C HIS A 249 -14.64 1.29 -8.60
N SER A 250 -15.39 2.30 -8.15
CA SER A 250 -16.41 2.14 -7.10
C SER A 250 -17.64 1.35 -7.53
N VAL A 251 -17.95 1.33 -8.84
CA VAL A 251 -19.15 0.67 -9.39
C VAL A 251 -18.85 -0.77 -9.82
N PHE A 252 -17.66 -1.05 -10.38
CA PHE A 252 -17.27 -2.37 -10.86
C PHE A 252 -16.43 -3.17 -9.85
N ILE A 253 -15.89 -2.53 -8.81
CA ILE A 253 -15.23 -3.20 -7.70
C ILE A 253 -16.10 -2.97 -6.47
N GLU A 254 -17.07 -3.85 -6.28
CA GLU A 254 -17.82 -3.91 -5.03
C GLU A 254 -16.85 -3.97 -3.83
N PRO A 255 -17.16 -3.25 -2.73
CA PRO A 255 -16.38 -3.35 -1.52
C PRO A 255 -16.56 -4.76 -0.96
N LYS A 256 -15.46 -5.51 -0.87
CA LYS A 256 -15.39 -6.61 0.09
C LYS A 256 -15.60 -5.96 1.46
N SER A 257 -16.72 -6.26 2.08
CA SER A 257 -17.24 -5.67 3.31
C SER A 257 -16.16 -5.43 4.37
N GLN A 258 -16.23 -4.22 4.95
CA GLN A 258 -15.60 -3.90 6.22
C GLN A 258 -16.19 -4.81 7.30
N GLU A 259 -15.33 -5.53 8.01
CA GLU A 259 -15.52 -5.69 9.45
C GLU A 259 -14.46 -4.82 10.12
N THR A 260 -14.87 -3.59 10.39
CA THR A 260 -14.16 -2.69 11.29
C THR A 260 -14.57 -3.09 12.71
N GLU A 261 -13.56 -3.29 13.54
CA GLU A 261 -13.52 -3.10 14.99
C GLU A 261 -14.68 -2.24 15.53
N ALA A 262 -15.79 -2.87 15.90
CA ALA A 262 -16.83 -2.28 16.72
C ALA A 262 -17.56 -3.38 17.53
N ASN A 263 -16.80 -4.23 18.23
CA ASN A 263 -17.27 -4.89 19.44
C ASN A 263 -16.11 -5.58 20.17
N LYS A 264 -15.31 -4.75 20.84
CA LYS A 264 -14.59 -5.20 22.03
C LYS A 264 -15.05 -4.28 23.15
N GLN A 265 -15.63 -4.91 24.19
CA GLN A 265 -16.23 -4.33 25.40
C GLN A 265 -17.72 -3.99 25.30
N ILE A 266 -18.59 -5.00 25.46
CA ILE A 266 -19.61 -4.98 26.50
C ILE A 266 -19.64 -6.37 27.14
N GLU A 267 -19.20 -6.42 28.39
CA GLU A 267 -19.43 -7.51 29.34
C GLU A 267 -20.93 -7.76 29.52
N THR A 268 -21.28 -9.04 29.69
CA THR A 268 -22.34 -9.55 30.56
C THR A 268 -23.72 -8.89 30.42
N GLN A 269 -24.71 -9.66 29.95
CA GLN A 269 -25.91 -10.05 30.72
C GLN A 269 -27.09 -10.44 29.80
N THR A 270 -27.69 -11.56 30.20
CA THR A 270 -29.13 -11.87 30.17
C THR A 270 -29.87 -12.01 28.84
N VAL A 271 -30.36 -13.26 28.67
CA VAL A 271 -31.61 -13.64 27.99
C VAL A 271 -32.73 -12.61 28.25
N PRO A 272 -33.56 -12.31 27.23
CA PRO A 272 -34.95 -12.73 27.32
C PRO A 272 -35.48 -13.43 26.07
N SER A 273 -36.24 -14.47 26.36
CA SER A 273 -37.27 -15.17 25.60
C SER A 273 -38.35 -14.27 24.99
N ASN A 274 -38.82 -14.64 23.79
CA ASN A 274 -40.23 -14.71 23.33
C ASN A 274 -40.23 -14.71 21.79
N SER A 275 -40.59 -15.80 21.12
CA SER A 275 -41.92 -16.40 20.88
C SER A 275 -42.41 -16.04 19.48
N ASP A 276 -42.54 -17.08 18.66
CA ASP A 276 -43.47 -17.28 17.56
C ASP A 276 -43.50 -16.31 16.37
N GLU A 277 -43.13 -16.82 15.20
CA GLU A 277 -44.16 -17.10 14.18
C GLU A 277 -43.66 -18.14 13.16
N SER A 278 -44.42 -19.23 13.08
CA SER A 278 -44.26 -20.36 12.17
C SER A 278 -44.49 -19.97 10.70
N LYS A 279 -43.72 -20.60 9.81
CA LYS A 279 -44.21 -20.96 8.47
C LYS A 279 -44.01 -22.46 8.26
N VAL A 280 -45.15 -23.14 8.17
CA VAL A 280 -45.31 -24.57 7.90
C VAL A 280 -44.98 -24.86 6.44
N ILE A 281 -44.18 -25.90 6.20
CA ILE A 281 -44.22 -26.74 5.00
C ILE A 281 -44.14 -28.19 5.48
N THR A 282 -45.11 -28.99 5.07
CA THR A 282 -45.30 -30.42 5.38
C THR A 282 -44.56 -31.34 4.40
N GLU A 283 -43.92 -32.35 5.00
CA GLU A 283 -43.82 -33.78 4.62
C GLU A 283 -43.37 -34.20 3.21
N GLU A 284 -42.10 -34.62 3.12
CA GLU A 284 -41.59 -35.94 2.67
C GLU A 284 -40.20 -35.74 2.05
N ASP A 285 -39.18 -35.66 2.90
CA ASP A 285 -37.82 -35.96 2.49
C ASP A 285 -37.27 -36.92 3.54
N THR A 286 -36.80 -38.08 3.11
CA THR A 286 -35.90 -38.92 3.91
C THR A 286 -34.80 -38.02 4.43
N LYS A 287 -34.89 -37.60 5.71
CA LYS A 287 -33.87 -36.75 6.32
C LYS A 287 -32.57 -37.52 6.21
N ASN A 288 -31.67 -37.04 5.36
CA ASN A 288 -30.29 -37.48 5.38
C ASN A 288 -29.71 -36.97 6.71
N LEU A 289 -29.74 -37.82 7.74
CA LEU A 289 -29.22 -37.51 9.08
C LEU A 289 -27.69 -37.54 9.10
N GLY A 290 -27.08 -38.15 8.06
CA GLY A 290 -25.65 -38.15 7.82
C GLY A 290 -24.81 -38.50 9.06
N ASP A 291 -23.71 -37.78 9.24
CA ASP A 291 -22.76 -37.99 10.33
C ASP A 291 -23.30 -37.50 11.70
N ALA A 292 -24.46 -36.85 11.75
CA ALA A 292 -25.09 -36.36 12.99
C ALA A 292 -26.23 -37.25 13.51
N ALA A 293 -26.48 -38.39 12.87
CA ALA A 293 -27.48 -39.37 13.29
C ALA A 293 -27.22 -39.86 14.73
N GLY A 294 -28.24 -39.82 15.57
CA GLY A 294 -28.16 -40.24 16.98
C GLY A 294 -27.41 -39.27 17.91
N ILE A 295 -27.13 -38.04 17.47
CA ILE A 295 -26.56 -36.97 18.30
C ILE A 295 -27.70 -36.10 18.85
N ALA A 296 -27.68 -35.80 20.15
CA ALA A 296 -28.69 -34.96 20.78
C ALA A 296 -28.56 -33.50 20.34
N ASP A 297 -29.66 -32.76 20.46
CA ASP A 297 -29.68 -31.34 20.18
C ASP A 297 -28.73 -30.60 21.12
N GLY A 298 -27.79 -29.84 20.55
CA GLY A 298 -26.74 -29.23 21.34
C GLY A 298 -25.67 -28.53 20.52
N VAL A 299 -24.76 -27.88 21.25
CA VAL A 299 -23.60 -27.19 20.69
C VAL A 299 -22.36 -27.96 21.11
N TYR A 300 -21.58 -28.40 20.13
CA TYR A 300 -20.39 -29.24 20.35
C TYR A 300 -19.16 -28.57 19.76
N THR A 301 -18.02 -28.78 20.41
CA THR A 301 -16.75 -28.21 19.96
C THR A 301 -15.74 -29.30 19.66
N GLY A 302 -14.92 -29.05 18.65
CA GLY A 302 -13.89 -29.97 18.19
C GLY A 302 -12.67 -29.24 17.67
N LYS A 303 -11.58 -29.98 17.49
CA LYS A 303 -10.29 -29.45 17.07
C LYS A 303 -9.77 -30.23 15.87
N GLY A 304 -9.28 -29.52 14.87
CA GLY A 304 -8.58 -30.09 13.71
C GLY A 304 -7.25 -29.39 13.46
N GLU A 305 -6.36 -30.05 12.70
CA GLU A 305 -5.03 -29.52 12.42
C GLU A 305 -5.00 -28.78 11.07
N GLY A 306 -4.78 -27.46 11.13
CA GLY A 306 -4.57 -26.60 9.95
C GLY A 306 -3.12 -26.58 9.48
N TYR A 307 -2.81 -25.70 8.54
CA TYR A 307 -1.46 -25.58 7.99
C TYR A 307 -0.42 -25.02 8.98
N LYS A 308 -0.84 -24.09 9.86
CA LYS A 308 0.04 -23.40 10.84
C LYS A 308 -0.33 -23.67 12.30
N GLY A 309 -1.43 -24.35 12.54
CA GLY A 309 -1.83 -24.75 13.89
C GLY A 309 -3.28 -25.19 13.98
N THR A 310 -3.71 -25.44 15.21
CA THR A 310 -5.04 -25.95 15.53
C THR A 310 -6.14 -24.98 15.12
N ILE A 311 -7.19 -25.52 14.50
CA ILE A 311 -8.46 -24.85 14.20
C ILE A 311 -9.49 -25.40 15.17
N VAL A 312 -10.20 -24.51 15.87
CA VAL A 312 -11.27 -24.86 16.82
C VAL A 312 -12.59 -24.59 16.16
N VAL A 313 -13.44 -25.61 16.05
CA VAL A 313 -14.74 -25.56 15.37
C VAL A 313 -15.84 -25.80 16.39
N GLN A 314 -16.95 -25.08 16.24
CA GLN A 314 -18.20 -25.30 16.94
C GLN A 314 -19.26 -25.72 15.94
N ILE A 315 -20.02 -26.77 16.28
CA ILE A 315 -21.18 -27.20 15.51
C ILE A 315 -22.44 -27.11 16.37
N THR A 316 -23.56 -26.81 15.73
CA THR A 316 -24.88 -26.93 16.36
C THR A 316 -25.63 -28.06 15.68
N VAL A 317 -26.08 -29.02 16.48
CA VAL A 317 -26.91 -30.14 16.04
C VAL A 317 -28.35 -29.88 16.51
N LYS A 318 -29.31 -30.04 15.61
CA LYS A 318 -30.74 -29.95 15.91
C LYS A 318 -31.51 -30.99 15.11
N SER A 319 -32.37 -31.75 15.77
CA SER A 319 -33.11 -32.86 15.17
C SER A 319 -32.20 -33.81 14.39
N GLU A 320 -31.06 -34.17 15.00
CA GLU A 320 -30.03 -35.06 14.42
C GLU A 320 -29.42 -34.56 13.10
N GLN A 321 -29.40 -33.23 12.90
CA GLN A 321 -28.81 -32.58 11.74
C GLN A 321 -27.86 -31.46 12.15
N ILE A 322 -26.75 -31.32 11.42
CA ILE A 322 -25.81 -30.20 11.54
C ILE A 322 -26.46 -28.97 10.92
N ILE A 323 -26.84 -27.99 11.75
CA ILE A 323 -27.47 -26.75 11.28
C ILE A 323 -26.49 -25.58 11.16
N VAL A 324 -25.40 -25.62 11.92
CA VAL A 324 -24.40 -24.54 11.96
C VAL A 324 -23.01 -25.15 12.14
N VAL A 325 -22.03 -24.61 11.41
CA VAL A 325 -20.61 -24.90 11.56
C VAL A 325 -19.85 -23.57 11.62
N GLU A 326 -19.26 -23.26 12.77
CA GLU A 326 -18.53 -22.01 13.01
C GLU A 326 -17.09 -22.29 13.46
N VAL A 327 -16.14 -21.50 12.98
CA VAL A 327 -14.75 -21.59 13.45
C VAL A 327 -14.50 -20.53 14.53
N LEU A 328 -14.21 -21.00 15.75
CA LEU A 328 -13.96 -20.14 16.91
C LEU A 328 -12.54 -19.58 16.92
N GLU A 329 -11.55 -20.41 16.56
CA GLU A 329 -10.14 -20.03 16.55
C GLU A 329 -9.38 -20.66 15.38
N GLN A 330 -8.44 -19.93 14.78
CA GLN A 330 -7.57 -20.44 13.72
C GLN A 330 -6.23 -19.68 13.67
N LYS A 331 -5.17 -20.33 13.18
CA LYS A 331 -3.80 -19.78 13.09
C LYS A 331 -3.24 -19.76 11.66
N ASP A 332 -4.04 -20.14 10.68
CA ASP A 332 -3.65 -20.26 9.28
C ASP A 332 -3.57 -18.89 8.57
N ASP A 333 -2.95 -18.90 7.38
CA ASP A 333 -2.93 -17.71 6.53
C ASP A 333 -4.35 -17.38 6.05
N LYS A 334 -4.85 -16.18 6.40
CA LYS A 334 -6.22 -15.72 6.11
C LYS A 334 -6.68 -15.98 4.67
N LYS A 335 -5.80 -15.85 3.67
CA LYS A 335 -6.14 -16.09 2.25
C LYS A 335 -6.59 -17.53 2.00
N TRP A 336 -5.85 -18.50 2.53
CA TRP A 336 -6.11 -19.93 2.32
C TRP A 336 -7.22 -20.41 3.24
N PHE A 337 -7.22 -19.96 4.50
CA PHE A 337 -8.29 -20.24 5.45
C PHE A 337 -9.64 -19.75 4.96
N ASN A 338 -9.76 -18.48 4.52
CA ASN A 338 -11.04 -17.94 4.05
C ASN A 338 -11.56 -18.67 2.80
N ARG A 339 -10.66 -19.16 1.93
CA ARG A 339 -11.04 -19.96 0.76
C ARG A 339 -11.61 -21.32 1.15
N ALA A 340 -11.08 -21.94 2.20
CA ALA A 340 -11.64 -23.18 2.75
C ALA A 340 -12.96 -22.90 3.49
N TYR A 341 -12.98 -21.88 4.35
CA TYR A 341 -14.13 -21.53 5.19
C TYR A 341 -15.36 -21.07 4.40
N SER A 342 -15.18 -20.48 3.21
CA SER A 342 -16.32 -20.05 2.39
C SER A 342 -17.02 -21.19 1.64
N VAL A 343 -16.60 -22.44 1.81
CA VAL A 343 -17.11 -23.59 1.04
C VAL A 343 -17.36 -24.80 1.93
N ILE A 344 -16.44 -25.11 2.84
CA ILE A 344 -16.50 -26.35 3.62
C ILE A 344 -17.71 -26.40 4.57
N PRO A 345 -18.02 -25.37 5.39
CA PRO A 345 -19.21 -25.36 6.25
C PRO A 345 -20.51 -25.65 5.49
N ASP A 346 -20.73 -24.95 4.37
CA ASP A 346 -21.95 -25.10 3.56
C ASP A 346 -22.06 -26.52 2.97
N LYS A 347 -20.95 -27.08 2.47
CA LYS A 347 -20.93 -28.46 1.95
C LYS A 347 -21.22 -29.49 3.03
N ILE A 348 -20.72 -29.29 4.25
CA ILE A 348 -20.99 -30.19 5.38
C ILE A 348 -22.46 -30.12 5.77
N ILE A 349 -23.05 -28.92 5.81
CA ILE A 349 -24.47 -28.72 6.12
C ILE A 349 -25.36 -29.29 5.00
N GLU A 350 -24.98 -29.14 3.73
CA GLU A 350 -25.76 -29.65 2.59
C GLU A 350 -25.70 -31.19 2.50
N SER A 351 -24.50 -31.77 2.65
CA SER A 351 -24.31 -33.23 2.57
C SER A 351 -24.64 -33.97 3.87
N GLN A 352 -24.74 -33.22 4.98
CA GLN A 352 -24.79 -33.75 6.35
C GLN A 352 -23.63 -34.69 6.67
N SER A 353 -22.49 -34.58 5.99
CA SER A 353 -21.33 -35.45 6.19
C SER A 353 -20.01 -34.68 6.22
N THR A 354 -19.03 -35.23 6.93
CA THR A 354 -17.64 -34.76 6.97
C THR A 354 -16.82 -35.27 5.80
N GLU A 355 -17.34 -36.22 5.00
CA GLU A 355 -16.69 -36.75 3.80
C GLU A 355 -16.89 -35.80 2.60
N VAL A 356 -16.37 -34.58 2.73
CA VAL A 356 -16.42 -33.54 1.69
C VAL A 356 -15.04 -33.23 1.11
N ASP A 357 -15.01 -32.96 -0.20
CA ASP A 357 -13.76 -32.65 -0.89
C ASP A 357 -13.11 -31.35 -0.42
N ALA A 358 -11.81 -31.42 -0.15
CA ALA A 358 -10.99 -30.27 0.17
C ALA A 358 -10.95 -29.24 -0.98
N VAL A 359 -10.88 -27.95 -0.64
CA VAL A 359 -10.87 -26.88 -1.64
C VAL A 359 -9.48 -26.76 -2.29
N SER A 360 -9.46 -26.69 -3.63
CA SER A 360 -8.22 -26.57 -4.40
C SER A 360 -7.40 -25.34 -4.00
N GLY A 361 -6.12 -25.57 -3.68
CA GLY A 361 -5.20 -24.55 -3.17
C GLY A 361 -5.39 -24.17 -1.70
N ALA A 362 -6.32 -24.79 -0.97
CA ALA A 362 -6.52 -24.59 0.48
C ALA A 362 -6.63 -25.93 1.23
N SER A 363 -5.95 -26.97 0.75
CA SER A 363 -6.16 -28.35 1.19
C SER A 363 -5.93 -28.59 2.68
N PHE A 364 -4.88 -27.98 3.27
CA PHE A 364 -4.58 -28.13 4.70
C PHE A 364 -5.61 -27.42 5.59
N SER A 365 -6.02 -26.20 5.23
CA SER A 365 -7.07 -25.48 5.96
C SER A 365 -8.44 -26.15 5.81
N SER A 366 -8.76 -26.71 4.64
CA SER A 366 -9.98 -27.52 4.45
C SER A 366 -9.99 -28.74 5.33
N LYS A 367 -8.88 -29.50 5.38
CA LYS A 367 -8.75 -30.67 6.25
C LYS A 367 -8.88 -30.29 7.73
N GLY A 368 -8.25 -29.21 8.17
CA GLY A 368 -8.37 -28.77 9.56
C GLY A 368 -9.81 -28.40 9.97
N ILE A 369 -10.61 -27.82 9.07
CA ILE A 369 -12.04 -27.56 9.34
C ILE A 369 -12.83 -28.89 9.38
N ILE A 370 -12.63 -29.77 8.40
CA ILE A 370 -13.31 -31.07 8.31
C ILE A 370 -13.00 -31.93 9.55
N GLU A 371 -11.74 -32.01 9.94
CA GLU A 371 -11.29 -32.73 11.13
C GLU A 371 -11.85 -32.11 12.41
N GLY A 372 -11.93 -30.77 12.49
CA GLY A 372 -12.53 -30.08 13.61
C GLY A 372 -14.01 -30.40 13.79
N VAL A 373 -14.76 -30.50 12.68
CA VAL A 373 -16.17 -30.95 12.70
C VAL A 373 -16.25 -32.42 13.10
N LYS A 374 -15.40 -33.28 12.55
CA LYS A 374 -15.35 -34.71 12.88
C LYS A 374 -15.06 -34.95 14.36
N ASP A 375 -14.12 -34.20 14.92
CA ASP A 375 -13.82 -34.23 16.36
C ASP A 375 -15.00 -33.72 17.20
N ALA A 376 -15.70 -32.67 16.74
CA ALA A 376 -16.89 -32.15 17.43
C ALA A 376 -18.03 -33.18 17.46
N LEU A 377 -18.28 -33.88 16.34
CA LEU A 377 -19.26 -34.97 16.26
C LEU A 377 -18.87 -36.16 17.16
N ASN A 378 -17.58 -36.52 17.19
CA ASN A 378 -17.08 -37.56 18.09
C ASN A 378 -17.24 -37.18 19.57
N ASN A 379 -17.02 -35.91 19.92
CA ASN A 379 -17.24 -35.40 21.27
C ASN A 379 -18.73 -35.39 21.62
N ALA A 380 -19.60 -35.13 20.64
CA ALA A 380 -21.04 -35.18 20.82
C ALA A 380 -21.54 -36.60 21.10
N HIS A 381 -21.03 -37.61 20.38
CA HIS A 381 -21.34 -39.02 20.64
C HIS A 381 -20.88 -39.52 22.01
N LYS A 382 -19.83 -38.95 22.60
CA LYS A 382 -19.36 -39.31 23.95
C LYS A 382 -20.21 -38.72 25.08
N ASN A 383 -20.99 -37.69 24.76
CA ASN A 383 -21.83 -36.95 25.72
C ASN A 383 -23.32 -37.34 25.63
N ASN A 384 -23.65 -38.28 24.72
CA ASN A 384 -24.89 -39.05 24.69
C ASN A 384 -24.67 -40.41 25.36
#